data_AF-A0A2N2FUJ6-F1
#
_entry.id   AF-A0A2N2FUJ6-F1
#
_cell.length_a   1.000
_cell.length_b   1.000
_cell.length_c   1.000
_cell.angle_alpha   90.00
_cell.angle_beta   90.00
_cell.angle_gamma   90.00
#
_symmetry.space_group_name_H-M   'P 1'
#
loop_
_entity.id
_entity.type
_entity.pdbx_description
1 polymer ?
#
loop_
_entity_poly.entity_id
_entity_poly.type
_entity_poly.pdbx_seq_one_letter_code
_entity_poly.pdbx_strand_id
1 'polypeptide(L)'
;MKRGLLLGLALTFGFTGISIAAAPAKDGASLLEQRCSVCHPAARPKAAKKTPAEWESTVSRMMGKGAQLSGEEKKALVEHLGKTYKP
;
A
#
# COMPACT_ATOMS: atom_id res chain seq x y z
N MET A 1 -38.71 -38.20 44.11
CA MET A 1 -37.87 -38.77 43.04
C MET A 1 -37.76 -37.74 41.92
N LYS A 2 -36.52 -37.50 41.46
CA LYS A 2 -36.09 -36.82 40.22
C LYS A 2 -36.23 -35.28 40.16
N ARG A 3 -35.20 -34.66 40.75
CA ARG A 3 -34.62 -33.36 40.36
C ARG A 3 -34.15 -33.47 38.90
N GLY A 4 -34.47 -32.48 38.07
CA GLY A 4 -34.03 -32.41 36.67
C GLY A 4 -33.67 -30.98 36.29
N LEU A 5 -32.61 -30.47 36.91
CA LEU A 5 -31.96 -29.21 36.55
C LEU A 5 -31.32 -29.39 35.16
N LEU A 6 -31.94 -28.86 34.11
CA LEU A 6 -31.31 -28.76 32.80
C LEU A 6 -30.53 -27.46 32.73
N LEU A 7 -29.20 -27.59 32.75
CA LEU A 7 -28.24 -26.51 32.55
C LEU A 7 -28.49 -25.85 31.19
N GLY A 8 -28.81 -24.56 31.21
CA GLY A 8 -28.78 -23.70 30.03
C GLY A 8 -27.33 -23.50 29.57
N LEU A 9 -27.00 -24.07 28.43
CA LEU A 9 -25.73 -23.87 27.73
C LEU A 9 -25.65 -22.40 27.27
N ALA A 10 -24.98 -21.55 28.05
CA ALA A 10 -24.67 -20.18 27.67
C ALA A 10 -23.69 -20.19 26.49
N LEU A 11 -24.21 -19.94 25.29
CA LEU A 11 -23.44 -19.70 24.07
C LEU A 11 -22.66 -18.39 24.24
N THR A 12 -21.40 -18.51 24.63
CA THR A 12 -20.42 -17.42 24.62
C THR A 12 -20.09 -17.09 23.16
N PHE A 13 -20.77 -16.08 22.63
CA PHE A 13 -20.45 -15.50 21.33
C PHE A 13 -19.10 -14.76 21.44
N GLY A 14 -18.01 -15.47 21.17
CA GLY A 14 -16.68 -14.88 21.06
C GLY A 14 -16.63 -13.97 19.84
N PHE A 15 -16.73 -12.65 20.06
CA PHE A 15 -16.49 -11.65 19.02
C PHE A 15 -14.98 -11.62 18.72
N THR A 16 -14.54 -12.46 17.78
CA THR A 16 -13.18 -12.44 17.25
C THR A 16 -12.98 -11.12 16.51
N GLY A 17 -12.06 -10.30 17.02
CA GLY A 17 -11.75 -8.98 16.47
C GLY A 17 -11.35 -9.07 15.00
N ILE A 18 -12.03 -8.30 14.16
CA ILE A 18 -11.66 -8.09 12.77
C ILE A 18 -10.36 -7.29 12.76
N SER A 19 -9.23 -7.96 12.55
CA SER A 19 -7.97 -7.30 12.29
C SER A 19 -7.99 -6.80 10.86
N ILE A 20 -8.15 -5.49 10.68
CA ILE A 20 -7.97 -4.83 9.37
C ILE A 20 -6.46 -4.79 9.13
N ALA A 21 -5.89 -5.88 8.64
CA ALA A 21 -4.53 -5.90 8.16
C ALA A 21 -4.45 -4.96 6.95
N ALA A 22 -3.66 -3.90 7.07
CA ALA A 22 -3.26 -3.09 5.92
C ALA A 22 -2.62 -4.05 4.90
N ALA A 23 -3.13 -4.05 3.66
CA ALA A 23 -2.58 -4.89 2.61
C ALA A 23 -1.06 -4.62 2.49
N PRO A 24 -0.24 -5.66 2.23
CA PRO A 24 1.20 -5.47 2.10
C PRO A 24 1.48 -4.42 1.02
N ALA A 25 2.35 -3.46 1.34
CA ALA A 25 2.77 -2.45 0.37
C ALA A 25 3.36 -3.17 -0.85
N LYS A 26 2.82 -2.86 -2.03
CA LYS A 26 3.31 -3.41 -3.30
C LYS A 26 4.79 -3.02 -3.49
N ASP A 27 5.54 -3.87 -4.19
CA ASP A 27 6.94 -3.54 -4.50
C ASP A 27 7.02 -2.29 -5.41
N GLY A 28 8.08 -1.50 -5.24
CA GLY A 28 8.23 -0.21 -5.92
C GLY A 28 8.34 -0.30 -7.45
N ALA A 29 8.86 -1.41 -7.99
CA ALA A 29 8.95 -1.62 -9.44
C ALA A 29 7.54 -1.88 -10.03
N SER A 30 6.76 -2.74 -9.38
CA SER A 30 5.35 -2.96 -9.75
C SER A 30 4.52 -1.69 -9.62
N LEU A 31 4.76 -0.88 -8.60
CA LEU A 31 4.08 0.42 -8.44
C LEU A 31 4.40 1.38 -9.59
N LEU A 32 5.65 1.42 -10.04
CA LEU A 32 6.07 2.23 -11.19
C LEU A 32 5.29 1.83 -12.44
N GLU A 33 5.17 0.54 -12.72
CA GLU A 33 4.40 0.08 -13.88
C GLU A 33 2.89 0.32 -13.69
N GLN A 34 2.31 -0.08 -12.56
CA GLN A 34 0.86 -0.09 -12.38
C GLN A 34 0.25 1.30 -12.15
N ARG A 35 0.98 2.19 -11.46
CA ARG A 35 0.45 3.51 -11.05
C ARG A 35 0.90 4.63 -11.97
N CYS A 36 2.13 4.57 -12.48
CA CYS A 36 2.69 5.66 -13.27
C CYS A 36 2.47 5.50 -14.79
N SER A 37 1.97 4.35 -15.26
CA SER A 37 1.60 4.15 -16.67
C SER A 37 0.18 4.60 -17.02
N VAL A 38 -0.63 4.98 -16.03
CA VAL A 38 -2.07 5.29 -16.21
C VAL A 38 -2.28 6.53 -17.09
N CYS A 39 -1.44 7.55 -16.92
CA CYS A 39 -1.60 8.83 -17.64
C CYS A 39 -0.58 9.02 -18.78
N HIS A 40 0.60 8.39 -18.69
CA HIS A 40 1.67 8.48 -19.69
C HIS A 40 2.62 7.27 -19.54
N PRO A 41 3.49 6.98 -20.52
CA PRO A 41 4.39 5.83 -20.41
C PRO A 41 5.31 5.89 -19.19
N ALA A 42 5.49 4.76 -18.51
CA ALA A 42 6.45 4.61 -17.41
C ALA A 42 7.91 4.74 -17.88
N ALA A 43 8.17 4.78 -19.20
CA ALA A 43 9.49 5.09 -19.75
C ALA A 43 10.00 6.49 -19.35
N ARG A 44 9.11 7.46 -19.09
CA ARG A 44 9.54 8.83 -18.73
C ARG A 44 10.33 8.88 -17.41
N PRO A 45 9.83 8.34 -16.28
CA PRO A 45 10.65 8.25 -15.07
C PRO A 45 11.89 7.35 -15.26
N LYS A 46 11.81 6.25 -16.03
CA LYS A 46 12.96 5.36 -16.27
C LYS A 46 14.13 6.03 -17.00
N ALA A 47 13.84 7.05 -17.81
CA ALA A 47 14.83 7.81 -18.57
C ALA A 47 15.49 8.93 -17.75
N ALA A 48 15.04 9.20 -16.53
CA ALA A 48 15.59 10.23 -15.67
C ALA A 48 16.48 9.62 -14.58
N LYS A 49 17.49 10.36 -14.15
CA LYS A 49 18.27 10.08 -12.95
C LYS A 49 18.11 11.22 -11.96
N LYS A 50 17.76 10.91 -10.72
CA LYS A 50 17.45 11.91 -9.69
C LYS A 50 17.84 11.41 -8.30
N THR A 51 18.13 12.34 -7.40
CA THR A 51 18.29 12.06 -5.97
C THR A 51 16.95 11.60 -5.36
N PRO A 52 16.96 10.91 -4.20
CA PRO A 52 15.72 10.50 -3.52
C PRO A 52 14.77 11.68 -3.23
N ALA A 53 15.28 12.85 -2.85
CA ALA A 53 14.47 14.04 -2.57
C ALA A 53 13.80 14.61 -3.84
N GLU A 54 14.47 14.56 -4.98
CA GLU A 54 13.90 14.95 -6.26
C GLU A 54 12.86 13.94 -6.77
N TRP A 55 13.06 12.65 -6.48
CA TRP A 55 12.07 11.61 -6.75
C TRP A 55 10.81 11.79 -5.88
N GLU A 56 10.96 12.04 -4.59
CA GLU A 56 9.85 12.37 -3.67
C GLU A 56 9.03 13.54 -4.22
N SER A 57 9.70 14.61 -4.65
CA SER A 57 9.06 15.78 -5.26
C SER A 57 8.35 15.44 -6.57
N THR A 58 8.95 14.60 -7.40
CA THR A 58 8.36 14.16 -8.67
C THR A 58 7.10 13.33 -8.44
N VAL A 59 7.15 12.34 -7.54
CA VAL A 59 6.00 11.49 -7.21
C VAL A 59 4.89 12.31 -6.58
N SER A 60 5.20 13.20 -5.63
CA SER A 60 4.22 14.11 -5.02
C SER A 60 3.51 14.98 -6.06
N ARG A 61 4.28 15.51 -7.03
CA ARG A 61 3.72 16.28 -8.14
C ARG A 61 2.79 15.44 -9.02
N MET A 62 3.09 14.16 -9.27
CA MET A 62 2.20 13.29 -10.05
C MET A 62 0.94 12.91 -9.26
N MET A 63 1.05 12.72 -7.94
CA MET A 63 -0.11 12.52 -7.07
C MET A 63 -1.04 13.73 -7.09
N GLY A 64 -0.49 14.95 -7.03
CA GLY A 64 -1.25 16.19 -7.19
C GLY A 64 -1.92 16.35 -8.58
N LYS A 65 -1.47 15.60 -9.58
CA LYS A 65 -2.09 15.53 -10.93
C LYS A 65 -3.05 14.35 -11.09
N GLY A 66 -3.32 13.59 -10.02
CA GLY A 66 -4.28 12.50 -10.01
C GLY A 66 -3.68 11.09 -9.95
N ALA A 67 -2.36 10.92 -9.83
CA ALA A 67 -1.80 9.59 -9.58
C ALA A 67 -2.24 9.07 -8.20
N GLN A 68 -2.90 7.92 -8.17
CA GLN A 68 -3.45 7.35 -6.94
C GLN A 68 -2.44 6.41 -6.29
N LEU A 69 -1.85 6.88 -5.19
CA LEU A 69 -0.90 6.15 -4.35
C LEU A 69 -1.28 6.37 -2.89
N SER A 70 -1.20 5.34 -2.05
CA SER A 70 -1.19 5.52 -0.59
C SER A 70 0.14 6.16 -0.13
N GLY A 71 0.21 6.56 1.14
CA GLY A 71 1.47 7.06 1.72
C GLY A 71 2.58 6.01 1.72
N GLU A 72 2.21 4.76 1.99
CA GLU A 72 3.12 3.60 1.98
C GLU A 72 3.57 3.26 0.56
N GLU A 73 2.65 3.25 -0.41
CA GLU A 73 2.99 3.04 -1.82
C GLU A 73 3.91 4.15 -2.34
N LYS A 74 3.65 5.42 -1.98
CA LYS A 74 4.54 6.54 -2.32
C LYS A 74 5.94 6.31 -1.78
N LYS A 75 6.07 5.96 -0.50
CA LYS A 75 7.36 5.69 0.14
C LYS A 75 8.11 4.55 -0.56
N ALA A 76 7.44 3.42 -0.81
CA ALA A 76 8.02 2.28 -1.49
C ALA A 76 8.46 2.60 -2.93
N LEU A 77 7.66 3.38 -3.67
CA LEU A 77 8.00 3.83 -5.01
C LEU A 77 9.21 4.76 -5.01
N VAL A 78 9.26 5.75 -4.12
CA VAL A 78 10.37 6.71 -4.03
C VAL A 78 11.67 6.01 -3.62
N GLU A 79 11.59 5.05 -2.70
CA GLU A 79 12.73 4.24 -2.31
C GLU A 79 13.27 3.42 -3.50
N HIS A 80 12.39 2.77 -4.27
CA HIS A 80 12.78 2.05 -5.48
C HIS A 80 13.42 3.00 -6.50
N LEU A 81 12.76 4.13 -6.79
CA LEU A 81 13.25 5.10 -7.78
C LEU A 81 14.62 5.68 -7.38
N GLY A 82 14.80 6.02 -6.10
CA GLY A 82 16.05 6.55 -5.58
C GLY A 82 17.20 5.53 -5.53
N LYS A 83 16.90 4.23 -5.41
CA LYS A 83 17.91 3.15 -5.48
C LYS A 83 18.28 2.82 -6.92
N THR A 84 17.30 2.75 -7.81
CA THR A 84 17.47 2.25 -9.19
C THR A 84 17.87 3.35 -10.17
N TYR A 85 17.29 4.54 -10.07
CA TYR A 85 17.47 5.66 -11.00
C TYR A 85 18.14 6.86 -10.33
N LYS A 86 19.27 6.60 -9.65
CA LYS A 86 20.15 7.62 -9.07
C LYS A 86 21.09 8.24 -10.11
N PRO A 87 21.63 9.45 -9.88
CA PRO A 87 22.69 10.04 -10.71
C PRO A 87 23.84 9.06 -10.96
#